data_AF-A0A7J4KNV7-F1
#
_entry.id   AF-A0A7J4KNV7-F1
#
_cell.length_a   1.000
_cell.length_b   1.000
_cell.length_c   1.000
_cell.angle_alpha   90.00
_cell.angle_beta   90.00
_cell.angle_gamma   90.00
#
_symmetry.space_group_name_H-M   'P 1'
#
loop_
_entity.id
_entity.type
_entity.pdbx_description
1 polymer ?
#
loop_
_entity_poly.entity_id
_entity_poly.type
_entity_poly.pdbx_seq_one_letter_code
_entity_poly.pdbx_strand_id
1 'polypeptide(L)' 'LPTPEQRDVLQGKMYANGLLVLTCGSVTIRFRPPLNITSEEIDEALTIAEKTIKAF' A
#
# COMPACT_ATOMS: atom_id res chain seq x y z
N LEU A 1 1.08 -1.12 -11.98
CA LEU A 1 2.44 -1.71 -11.82
C LEU A 1 2.79 -2.50 -13.07
N PRO A 2 4.08 -2.74 -13.39
CA PRO A 2 4.47 -3.37 -14.64
C PRO A 2 4.22 -4.88 -14.69
N THR A 3 4.43 -5.61 -13.57
CA THR A 3 4.16 -7.06 -13.48
C THR A 3 3.46 -7.46 -12.17
N PRO A 4 2.82 -8.64 -12.10
CA PRO A 4 2.27 -9.19 -10.86
C PRO A 4 3.29 -9.39 -9.75
N GLU A 5 4.48 -9.87 -10.08
CA GLU A 5 5.55 -10.13 -9.11
C GLU A 5 5.98 -8.82 -8.46
N GLN A 6 6.14 -7.75 -9.25
CA GLN A 6 6.48 -6.43 -8.71
C GLN A 6 5.38 -5.88 -7.80
N ARG A 7 4.11 -6.17 -8.09
CA ARG A 7 2.99 -5.78 -7.22
C ARG A 7 3.04 -6.52 -5.90
N ASP A 8 3.30 -7.82 -5.92
CA ASP A 8 3.38 -8.62 -4.71
C ASP A 8 4.59 -8.24 -3.85
N VAL A 9 5.74 -7.93 -4.45
CA VAL A 9 6.91 -7.40 -3.72
C VAL A 9 6.60 -6.04 -3.10
N LEU A 10 5.96 -5.13 -3.85
CA LEU A 10 5.58 -3.82 -3.31
C LEU A 10 4.59 -3.96 -2.14
N GLN A 11 3.60 -4.85 -2.25
CA GLN A 11 2.65 -5.13 -1.17
C GLN A 11 3.36 -5.67 0.08
N GLY A 12 4.33 -6.58 -0.08
CA GLY A 12 5.15 -7.09 1.01
C GLY A 12 5.96 -5.99 1.69
N LYS A 13 6.55 -5.06 0.93
CA LYS A 13 7.26 -3.90 1.48
C LYS A 13 6.33 -2.95 2.25
N MET A 14 5.13 -2.69 1.72
CA MET A 14 4.13 -1.87 2.44
C MET A 14 3.75 -2.52 3.77
N TYR A 15 3.53 -3.85 3.80
CA TYR A 15 3.25 -4.59 5.02
C TYR A 15 4.40 -4.49 6.03
N ALA A 16 5.65 -4.68 5.59
CA ALA A 16 6.83 -4.54 6.43
C ALA A 16 7.00 -3.11 7.01
N ASN A 17 6.50 -2.09 6.30
CA ASN A 17 6.49 -0.71 6.75
C ASN A 17 5.23 -0.33 7.57
N GLY A 18 4.41 -1.31 7.97
CA GLY A 18 3.25 -1.09 8.83
C GLY A 18 1.94 -0.78 8.10
N LEU A 19 1.91 -0.86 6.77
CA LEU A 19 0.73 -0.55 5.95
C LEU A 19 0.12 -1.82 5.35
N LEU A 20 -1.06 -2.21 5.85
CA LEU A 20 -1.82 -3.34 5.32
C LEU A 20 -2.66 -2.93 4.12
N VAL A 21 -2.36 -3.51 2.96
CA VAL A 21 -3.12 -3.31 1.72
C VAL A 21 -3.40 -4.64 1.01
N LEU A 22 -4.45 -4.64 0.19
CA LEU A 22 -4.88 -5.82 -0.56
C LEU A 22 -4.38 -5.76 -2.00
N THR A 23 -4.01 -6.91 -2.54
CA THR A 23 -3.78 -7.07 -3.96
C THR A 23 -5.12 -7.21 -4.72
N CYS A 24 -5.14 -6.85 -6.01
CA CYS A 24 -6.31 -7.03 -6.87
C CYS A 24 -5.87 -7.22 -8.32
N GLY A 25 -6.28 -8.34 -8.94
CA GLY A 25 -5.84 -8.68 -10.30
C GLY A 25 -4.31 -8.75 -10.43
N SER A 26 -3.82 -8.51 -11.63
CA SER A 26 -2.40 -8.61 -11.95
C SER A 26 -1.57 -7.45 -11.40
N VAL A 27 -2.03 -6.19 -11.46
CA VAL A 27 -1.13 -5.04 -11.26
C VAL A 27 -1.68 -3.92 -10.36
N THR A 28 -2.73 -4.21 -9.59
CA THR A 28 -3.45 -3.23 -8.77
C THR A 28 -3.33 -3.55 -7.27
N ILE A 29 -3.29 -2.50 -6.46
CA ILE A 29 -3.38 -2.53 -4.98
C ILE A 29 -4.65 -1.78 -4.56
N ARG A 30 -5.38 -2.29 -3.57
CA ARG A 30 -6.60 -1.70 -3.03
C ARG A 30 -6.43 -1.30 -1.57
N PHE A 31 -6.90 -0.09 -1.27
CA PHE A 31 -7.05 0.43 0.07
C PHE A 31 -8.48 0.16 0.55
N ARG A 32 -8.61 -0.41 1.75
CA ARG A 32 -9.89 -0.73 2.39
C ARG A 32 -9.83 -0.30 3.85
N PRO A 33 -9.78 1.02 4.11
CA PRO A 33 -9.77 1.52 5.49
C PRO A 33 -11.10 1.21 6.19
N PRO A 34 -11.12 1.24 7.53
CA PRO A 34 -12.36 1.15 8.28
C PRO A 34 -13.22 2.41 8.07
N LEU A 35 -14.53 2.31 8.33
CA LEU A 35 -15.48 3.42 8.09
C LEU A 35 -15.28 4.61 9.04
N ASN A 36 -14.58 4.42 10.14
CA ASN A 36 -14.27 5.44 11.14
C ASN A 36 -12.85 6.02 10.99
N ILE A 37 -12.21 5.82 9.83
CA ILE A 37 -10.87 6.34 9.56
C ILE A 37 -10.85 7.88 9.64
N THR A 38 -9.78 8.44 10.20
CA THR A 38 -9.56 9.90 10.25
C THR A 38 -8.67 10.39 9.11
N SER A 39 -8.65 11.70 8.87
CA SER A 39 -7.75 12.31 7.88
C SER A 39 -6.28 12.07 8.23
N GLU A 40 -5.94 12.12 9.51
CA GLU A 40 -4.57 11.90 10.01
C GLU A 40 -4.08 10.47 9.74
N GLU A 41 -4.95 9.47 9.93
CA GLU A 41 -4.65 8.07 9.60
C GLU A 41 -4.47 7.86 8.08
N ILE A 42 -5.21 8.60 7.25
CA ILE A 42 -5.03 8.60 5.79
C ILE A 42 -3.65 9.20 5.44
N ASP A 43 -3.29 10.33 6.03
CA ASP A 43 -2.01 11.00 5.78
C ASP A 43 -0.82 10.13 6.22
N GLU A 44 -0.94 9.42 7.35
CA GLU A 44 0.05 8.43 7.78
C GLU A 44 0.21 7.30 6.75
N ALA A 45 -0.90 6.71 6.30
CA ALA A 45 -0.88 5.65 5.31
C ALA A 45 -0.27 6.11 3.97
N LEU A 46 -0.59 7.33 3.52
CA LEU A 46 -0.02 7.94 2.32
C LEU A 46 1.48 8.19 2.47
N THR A 47 1.93 8.66 3.64
CA THR A 47 3.35 8.86 3.94
C THR A 47 4.12 7.55 3.85
N ILE A 48 3.59 6.46 4.42
CA ILE A 48 4.20 5.13 4.34
C ILE A 48 4.23 4.64 2.88
N ALA A 49 3.12 4.79 2.15
CA ALA A 49 3.03 4.38 0.76
C ALA A 49 4.05 5.12 -0.12
N GLU A 50 4.12 6.45 0.00
CA GLU A 50 5.05 7.28 -0.77
C GLU A 50 6.51 6.93 -0.46
N LYS A 51 6.86 6.78 0.83
CA LYS A 51 8.21 6.35 1.24
C LYS A 51 8.56 4.98 0.66
N THR A 52 7.62 4.05 0.69
CA THR A 52 7.82 2.69 0.16
C THR A 52 8.04 2.71 -1.34
N ILE A 53 7.23 3.47 -2.07
CA ILE A 53 7.31 3.58 -3.54
C ILE A 53 8.60 4.26 -3.99
N LYS A 54 9.03 5.33 -3.31
CA LYS A 54 10.30 6.01 -3.63
C LYS A 54 11.54 5.13 -3.41
N ALA A 55 11.45 4.14 -2.52
CA ALA A 55 12.51 3.19 -2.21
C ALA A 55 12.33 1.82 -2.92
N PHE A 56 11.35 1.70 -3.81
CA PHE A 56 11.05 0.48 -4.57
C PHE A 56 11.61 0.57 -5.98
#